data_AF-A0AAR5PX86-F1
#
_entry.id   AF-A0AAR5PX86-F1
#
_cell.length_a   1.000
_cell.length_b   1.000
_cell.length_c   1.000
_cell.angle_alpha   90.00
_cell.angle_beta   90.00
_cell.angle_gamma   90.00
#
_symmetry.space_group_name_H-M   'P 1'
#
loop_
_entity.id
_entity.type
_entity.pdbx_description
1 polymer ?
#
loop_
_entity_poly.entity_id
_entity_poly.type
_entity_poly.pdbx_seq_one_letter_code
_entity_poly.pdbx_strand_id
1 'polypeptide(L)'
;MDWSRPSQCIDQMSSCAVPVAPAPPALKDLPKVAGDLKSELEGFSSSKLKNAETQEKIVLPSAEDVAQEKTHNALIAGVENFNSSSLKRTDTKEKIVLPNAQDLAAEKTEKALIEGIAKFDPAKLKHTETQEKNPLPDKDAVQQEKTHQNLLSGVEHFDKTTMKHAQTSEKIILPNTEVIEQEKAQSNLLSGIENFDSTKLKHAETQEKNPLPTKEVIDQEKSA
;
A
#
# COMPACT_ATOMS: atom_id res chain seq x y z
N MET A 1 -18.41 -49.89 52.70
CA MET A 1 -19.08 -51.20 52.67
C MET A 1 -20.57 -50.97 52.50
N ASP A 2 -21.10 -51.24 51.31
CA ASP A 2 -22.34 -51.99 51.16
C ASP A 2 -22.39 -52.47 49.70
N TRP A 3 -22.38 -53.78 49.51
CA TRP A 3 -22.43 -54.46 48.21
C TRP A 3 -23.81 -55.10 48.12
N SER A 4 -24.76 -54.42 47.49
CA SER A 4 -25.97 -55.08 47.01
C SER A 4 -26.72 -54.18 46.03
N ARG A 5 -26.61 -54.48 44.73
CA ARG A 5 -27.78 -54.43 43.85
C ARG A 5 -27.54 -55.18 42.53
N PRO A 6 -28.59 -55.85 42.01
CA PRO A 6 -28.49 -57.01 41.15
C PRO A 6 -28.48 -56.67 39.66
N SER A 7 -27.93 -57.59 38.87
CA SER A 7 -28.12 -57.71 37.43
C SER A 7 -29.58 -57.63 37.05
N GLN A 8 -29.97 -56.59 36.30
CA GLN A 8 -31.05 -56.60 35.31
C GLN A 8 -31.08 -55.24 34.62
N CYS A 9 -30.73 -55.24 33.33
CA CYS A 9 -31.22 -54.38 32.26
C CYS A 9 -30.48 -54.78 30.96
N ILE A 10 -30.65 -56.05 30.57
CA ILE A 10 -30.56 -56.45 29.16
C ILE A 10 -32.01 -56.52 28.72
N ASP A 11 -32.55 -55.39 28.26
CA ASP A 11 -33.48 -55.35 27.15
C ASP A 11 -33.89 -53.90 26.87
N GLN A 12 -34.04 -53.59 25.59
CA GLN A 12 -34.96 -52.60 25.02
C GLN A 12 -34.36 -51.36 24.34
N MET A 13 -33.71 -51.61 23.20
CA MET A 13 -33.96 -50.86 21.96
C MET A 13 -34.10 -51.89 20.83
N SER A 14 -35.34 -52.33 20.57
CA SER A 14 -36.22 -51.74 19.55
C SER A 14 -35.88 -52.21 18.14
N SER A 15 -36.35 -53.43 17.83
CA SER A 15 -37.00 -53.82 16.58
C SER A 15 -36.76 -52.92 15.35
N CYS A 16 -35.62 -53.07 14.68
CA CYS A 16 -35.53 -52.79 13.26
C CYS A 16 -35.98 -54.04 12.50
N ALA A 17 -37.16 -53.95 11.89
CA ALA A 17 -37.63 -54.94 10.92
C ALA A 17 -36.57 -55.07 9.81
N VAL A 18 -36.00 -56.26 9.65
CA VAL A 18 -35.16 -56.59 8.50
C VAL A 18 -36.07 -56.50 7.27
N PRO A 19 -35.80 -55.62 6.28
CA PRO A 19 -36.56 -55.64 5.05
C PRO A 19 -36.37 -57.00 4.39
N VAL A 20 -37.47 -57.72 4.16
CA VAL A 20 -37.51 -58.92 3.33
C VAL A 20 -36.94 -58.54 1.97
N ALA A 21 -35.73 -59.03 1.67
CA ALA A 21 -35.19 -58.97 0.32
C ALA A 21 -36.15 -59.75 -0.61
N PRO A 22 -36.57 -59.20 -1.76
CA PRO A 22 -37.39 -59.94 -2.70
C PRO A 22 -36.65 -61.21 -3.13
N ALA A 23 -37.36 -62.33 -3.15
CA ALA A 23 -36.80 -63.60 -3.61
C ALA A 23 -36.17 -63.43 -5.00
N PRO A 24 -35.02 -64.07 -5.29
CA PRO A 24 -34.39 -64.00 -6.60
C PRO A 24 -35.41 -64.43 -7.68
N PRO A 25 -35.51 -63.70 -8.81
CA PRO A 25 -36.45 -64.04 -9.87
C PRO A 25 -36.22 -65.48 -10.34
N ALA A 26 -37.30 -66.22 -10.53
CA ALA A 26 -37.22 -67.59 -11.02
C ALA A 26 -36.56 -67.58 -12.42
N LEU A 27 -35.86 -68.66 -12.78
CA LEU A 27 -35.13 -68.80 -14.06
C LEU A 27 -35.92 -68.41 -15.32
N LYS A 28 -37.25 -68.48 -15.26
CA LYS A 28 -38.17 -68.09 -16.34
C LYS A 28 -38.32 -66.58 -16.54
N ASP A 29 -37.98 -65.78 -15.53
CA ASP A 29 -38.18 -64.33 -15.47
C ASP A 29 -36.89 -63.53 -15.76
N LEU A 30 -35.77 -64.21 -16.07
CA LEU A 30 -34.55 -63.56 -16.54
C LEU A 30 -34.63 -63.27 -18.05
N PRO A 31 -34.14 -62.11 -18.53
CA PRO A 31 -34.08 -61.81 -19.95
C PRO A 31 -33.26 -62.88 -20.68
N LYS A 32 -33.84 -63.49 -21.71
CA LYS A 32 -33.13 -64.45 -22.56
C LYS A 32 -32.02 -63.71 -23.31
N VAL A 33 -30.78 -64.15 -23.11
CA VAL A 33 -29.62 -63.65 -23.85
C VAL A 33 -29.92 -63.76 -25.35
N ALA A 34 -29.74 -62.66 -26.09
CA ALA A 34 -29.96 -62.64 -27.54
C ALA A 34 -29.12 -63.75 -28.20
N GLY A 35 -29.69 -64.42 -29.22
CA GLY A 35 -29.07 -65.62 -29.83
C GLY A 35 -27.63 -65.38 -30.28
N ASP A 36 -27.35 -64.19 -30.83
CA ASP A 36 -26.03 -63.81 -31.31
C ASP A 36 -24.99 -63.74 -30.16
N LEU A 37 -25.36 -63.15 -29.02
CA LEU A 37 -24.52 -63.11 -27.82
C LEU A 37 -24.27 -64.51 -27.26
N LYS A 38 -25.28 -65.40 -27.31
CA LYS A 38 -25.14 -66.80 -26.86
C LYS A 38 -24.14 -67.55 -27.73
N SER A 39 -24.20 -67.38 -29.05
CA SER A 39 -23.24 -68.00 -29.97
C SER A 39 -21.82 -67.43 -29.82
N GLU A 40 -21.69 -66.13 -29.56
CA GLU A 40 -20.39 -65.50 -29.32
C GLU A 40 -19.76 -65.96 -28.00
N LEU A 41 -20.56 -66.12 -26.94
CA LEU A 41 -20.14 -66.70 -25.66
C LEU A 41 -19.80 -68.19 -25.77
N GLU A 42 -20.58 -68.98 -26.51
CA GLU A 42 -20.30 -70.41 -26.74
C GLU A 42 -19.04 -70.63 -27.61
N GLY A 43 -18.78 -69.73 -28.56
CA GLY A 43 -17.56 -69.73 -29.38
C GLY A 43 -16.36 -69.02 -28.75
N PHE A 44 -16.56 -68.37 -27.59
CA PHE A 44 -15.51 -67.61 -26.92
C PHE A 44 -14.42 -68.56 -26.39
N SER A 45 -13.23 -68.45 -26.98
CA SER A 45 -12.05 -69.18 -26.50
C SER A 45 -11.24 -68.28 -25.58
N SER A 46 -11.09 -68.66 -24.31
CA SER A 46 -10.27 -67.92 -23.33
C SER A 46 -8.81 -67.76 -23.77
N SER A 47 -8.32 -68.62 -24.67
CA SER A 47 -7.01 -68.53 -25.31
C SER A 47 -6.80 -67.29 -26.19
N LYS A 48 -7.88 -66.61 -26.60
CA LYS A 48 -7.81 -65.35 -27.35
C LYS A 48 -7.66 -64.12 -26.45
N LEU A 49 -7.78 -64.28 -25.12
CA LEU A 49 -7.45 -63.22 -24.18
C LEU A 49 -5.94 -63.03 -24.16
N LYS A 50 -5.47 -61.77 -24.27
CA LYS A 50 -4.06 -61.45 -24.10
C LYS A 50 -3.67 -61.76 -22.65
N ASN A 51 -2.58 -62.51 -22.45
CA ASN A 51 -2.01 -62.66 -21.11
C ASN A 51 -1.59 -61.28 -20.59
N ALA A 52 -2.14 -60.90 -19.43
CA ALA A 52 -1.73 -59.72 -18.69
C ALA A 52 -0.74 -60.17 -17.62
N GLU A 53 0.54 -59.85 -17.80
CA GLU A 53 1.58 -60.16 -16.84
C GLU A 53 1.45 -59.23 -15.63
N THR A 54 1.04 -59.78 -14.48
CA THR A 54 0.95 -59.04 -13.21
C THR A 54 2.28 -59.18 -12.46
N GLN A 55 3.03 -58.10 -12.32
CA GLN A 55 4.22 -58.08 -11.46
C GLN A 55 3.83 -57.67 -10.03
N GLU A 56 3.99 -58.58 -9.07
CA GLU A 56 3.86 -58.28 -7.64
C GLU A 56 5.13 -57.53 -7.18
N LYS A 57 4.99 -56.23 -6.92
CA LYS A 57 6.11 -55.40 -6.50
C LYS A 57 6.33 -55.52 -4.99
N ILE A 58 6.96 -56.61 -4.55
CA ILE A 58 7.42 -56.77 -3.16
C ILE A 58 8.68 -55.93 -2.98
N VAL A 59 8.54 -54.68 -2.56
CA VAL A 59 9.69 -53.83 -2.19
C VAL A 59 10.00 -54.07 -0.71
N LEU A 60 11.22 -54.52 -0.42
CA LEU A 60 11.70 -54.66 0.94
C LEU A 60 11.84 -53.27 1.59
N PRO A 61 11.59 -53.14 2.91
CA PRO A 61 11.80 -51.87 3.60
C PRO A 61 13.26 -51.41 3.41
N SER A 62 13.43 -50.12 3.16
CA SER A 62 14.76 -49.55 2.96
C SER A 62 15.52 -49.50 4.28
N ALA A 63 16.84 -49.34 4.21
CA ALA A 63 17.68 -49.16 5.42
C ALA A 63 17.26 -47.92 6.23
N GLU A 64 16.75 -46.89 5.56
CA GLU A 64 16.23 -45.68 6.20
C GLU A 64 14.93 -45.97 6.98
N ASP A 65 14.00 -46.73 6.39
CA ASP A 65 12.73 -47.10 7.04
C ASP A 65 13.00 -47.88 8.34
N VAL A 66 13.93 -48.84 8.31
CA VAL A 66 14.33 -49.62 9.49
C VAL A 66 15.03 -48.76 10.54
N ALA A 67 15.85 -47.80 10.11
CA ALA A 67 16.52 -46.87 11.03
C ALA A 67 15.50 -45.97 11.75
N GLN A 68 14.55 -45.41 11.00
CA GLN A 68 13.47 -44.58 11.55
C GLN A 68 12.61 -45.36 12.53
N GLU A 69 12.18 -46.58 12.17
CA GLU A 69 11.42 -47.45 13.07
C GLU A 69 12.19 -47.73 14.36
N LYS A 70 13.50 -48.01 14.26
CA LYS A 70 14.34 -48.24 15.44
C LYS A 70 14.42 -47.00 16.34
N THR A 71 14.53 -45.81 15.77
CA THR A 71 14.54 -44.56 16.56
C THR A 71 13.20 -44.30 17.23
N HIS A 72 12.09 -44.54 16.53
CA HIS A 72 10.74 -44.39 17.06
C HIS A 72 10.50 -45.35 18.22
N ASN A 73 10.87 -46.63 18.04
CA ASN A 73 10.74 -47.65 19.09
C ASN A 73 11.62 -47.32 20.31
N ALA A 74 12.83 -46.77 20.11
CA ALA A 74 13.69 -46.34 21.20
C ALA A 74 13.09 -45.16 22.00
N LEU A 75 12.44 -44.21 21.33
CA LEU A 75 11.75 -43.09 21.98
C LEU A 75 10.56 -43.57 22.80
N ILE A 76 9.74 -44.47 22.24
CA ILE A 76 8.61 -45.08 22.95
C ILE A 76 9.10 -45.81 24.20
N ALA A 77 10.09 -46.69 24.05
CA ALA A 77 10.67 -47.40 25.19
C ALA A 77 11.23 -46.44 26.24
N GLY A 78 11.88 -45.35 25.83
CA GLY A 78 12.37 -44.31 26.74
C GLY A 78 11.27 -43.63 27.54
N VAL A 79 10.10 -43.40 26.94
CA VAL A 79 8.92 -42.82 27.62
C VAL A 79 8.22 -43.86 28.49
N GLU A 80 8.04 -45.09 28.02
CA GLU A 80 7.41 -46.18 28.78
C GLU A 80 8.21 -46.54 30.03
N ASN A 81 9.54 -46.56 29.92
CA ASN A 81 10.44 -46.81 31.04
C ASN A 81 10.84 -45.53 31.80
N PHE A 82 10.23 -44.39 31.49
CA PHE A 82 10.56 -43.13 32.14
C PHE A 82 10.23 -43.17 33.64
N ASN A 83 11.25 -43.00 34.47
CA ASN A 83 11.07 -42.97 35.91
C ASN A 83 10.60 -41.58 36.38
N SER A 84 9.29 -41.42 36.54
CA SER A 84 8.66 -40.19 37.03
C SER A 84 9.10 -39.79 38.44
N SER A 85 9.61 -40.73 39.27
CA SER A 85 10.14 -40.41 40.60
C SER A 85 11.45 -39.63 40.58
N SER A 86 12.14 -39.58 39.43
CA SER A 86 13.33 -38.74 39.23
C SER A 86 13.00 -37.26 39.03
N LEU A 87 11.72 -36.92 38.77
CA LEU A 87 11.30 -35.54 38.64
C LEU A 87 11.24 -34.86 40.02
N LYS A 88 11.88 -33.69 40.13
CA LYS A 88 11.75 -32.86 41.33
C LYS A 88 10.32 -32.34 41.44
N ARG A 89 9.71 -32.50 42.62
CA ARG A 89 8.42 -31.90 42.97
C ARG A 89 8.55 -30.38 42.84
N THR A 90 7.72 -29.77 42.00
CA THR A 90 7.62 -28.32 41.87
C THR A 90 6.29 -27.88 42.47
N ASP A 91 6.34 -27.10 43.54
CA ASP A 91 5.14 -26.54 44.16
C ASP A 91 4.61 -25.37 43.32
N THR A 92 3.47 -25.57 42.67
CA THR A 92 2.76 -24.52 41.97
C THR A 92 1.99 -23.68 42.99
N LYS A 93 2.45 -22.45 43.26
CA LYS A 93 1.71 -21.48 44.09
C LYS A 93 0.65 -20.79 43.22
N GLU A 94 -0.59 -21.27 43.28
CA GLU A 94 -1.73 -20.56 42.71
C GLU A 94 -2.04 -19.32 43.56
N LYS A 95 -1.88 -18.13 42.98
CA LYS A 95 -2.12 -16.86 43.67
C LYS A 95 -3.61 -16.50 43.56
N ILE A 96 -4.44 -17.09 44.42
CA ILE A 96 -5.84 -16.67 44.59
C ILE A 96 -5.81 -15.35 45.37
N VAL A 97 -5.84 -14.22 44.65
CA VAL A 97 -5.99 -12.90 45.27
C VAL A 97 -7.46 -12.68 45.53
N LEU A 98 -7.84 -12.58 46.81
CA LEU A 98 -9.19 -12.17 47.20
C LEU A 98 -9.40 -10.70 46.81
N PRO A 99 -10.61 -10.31 46.35
CA PRO A 99 -10.91 -8.91 46.08
C PRO A 99 -10.63 -8.08 47.33
N ASN A 100 -9.91 -6.99 47.14
CA ASN A 100 -9.48 -6.13 48.24
C ASN A 100 -10.59 -5.11 48.59
N ALA A 101 -10.39 -4.33 49.66
CA ALA A 101 -11.37 -3.34 50.10
C ALA A 101 -11.67 -2.25 49.06
N GLN A 102 -10.70 -1.93 48.18
CA GLN A 102 -10.87 -0.98 47.09
C GLN A 102 -11.77 -1.55 45.99
N ASP A 103 -11.61 -2.83 45.65
CA ASP A 103 -12.41 -3.52 44.64
C ASP A 103 -13.89 -3.55 45.06
N LEU A 104 -14.16 -3.89 46.33
CA LEU A 104 -15.52 -3.91 46.89
C LEU A 104 -16.13 -2.51 46.98
N ALA A 105 -15.32 -1.49 47.29
CA ALA A 105 -15.79 -0.11 47.32
C ALA A 105 -16.16 0.38 45.91
N ALA A 106 -15.33 0.08 44.90
CA ALA A 106 -15.60 0.41 43.51
C ALA A 106 -16.88 -0.26 43.02
N GLU A 107 -17.05 -1.56 43.26
CA GLU A 107 -18.25 -2.29 42.88
C GLU A 107 -19.52 -1.69 43.52
N LYS A 108 -19.44 -1.30 44.80
CA LYS A 108 -20.57 -0.64 45.48
C LYS A 108 -20.91 0.71 44.87
N THR A 109 -19.92 1.51 44.48
CA THR A 109 -20.15 2.80 43.82
C THR A 109 -20.73 2.64 42.42
N GLU A 110 -20.23 1.68 41.64
CA GLU A 110 -20.75 1.37 40.31
C GLU A 110 -22.20 0.92 40.38
N LYS A 111 -22.51 -0.01 41.30
CA LYS A 111 -23.87 -0.49 41.50
C LYS A 111 -24.82 0.64 41.92
N ALA A 112 -24.38 1.53 42.82
CA ALA A 112 -25.17 2.68 43.24
C ALA A 112 -25.43 3.67 42.09
N LEU A 113 -24.45 3.88 41.21
CA LEU A 113 -24.60 4.72 40.02
C LEU A 113 -25.61 4.11 39.04
N ILE A 114 -25.49 2.81 38.75
CA ILE A 114 -26.41 2.10 37.85
C ILE A 114 -27.83 2.16 38.39
N GLU A 115 -28.02 1.88 39.68
CA GLU A 115 -29.34 1.99 40.31
C GLU A 115 -29.88 3.43 40.29
N GLY A 116 -29.02 4.43 40.46
CA GLY A 116 -29.38 5.84 40.38
C GLY A 116 -29.86 6.25 39.00
N ILE A 117 -29.19 5.78 37.93
CA ILE A 117 -29.58 6.00 36.54
C ILE A 117 -30.88 5.24 36.22
N ALA A 118 -31.01 3.99 36.68
CA ALA A 118 -32.22 3.19 36.43
C ALA A 118 -33.47 3.78 37.10
N LYS A 119 -33.30 4.42 38.26
CA LYS A 119 -34.38 5.11 39.00
C LYS A 119 -34.52 6.58 38.60
N PHE A 120 -33.70 7.06 37.65
CA PHE A 120 -33.73 8.45 37.25
C PHE A 120 -35.04 8.76 36.52
N ASP A 121 -35.75 9.77 36.99
CA ASP A 121 -36.98 10.23 36.39
C ASP A 121 -36.68 11.29 35.32
N PRO A 122 -36.84 10.97 34.02
CA PRO A 122 -36.56 11.91 32.94
C PRO A 122 -37.49 13.13 32.96
N ALA A 123 -38.64 13.08 33.65
CA ALA A 123 -39.52 14.24 33.82
C ALA A 123 -38.91 15.33 34.70
N LYS A 124 -37.84 15.02 35.46
CA LYS A 124 -37.07 16.00 36.24
C LYS A 124 -36.05 16.76 35.38
N LEU A 125 -35.81 16.33 34.15
CA LEU A 125 -35.00 17.10 33.21
C LEU A 125 -35.80 18.32 32.75
N LYS A 126 -35.16 19.50 32.80
CA LYS A 126 -35.75 20.71 32.23
C LYS A 126 -35.91 20.49 30.72
N HIS A 127 -37.09 20.78 30.19
CA HIS A 127 -37.31 20.77 28.75
C HIS A 127 -36.45 21.86 28.11
N THR A 128 -35.55 21.45 27.21
CA THR A 128 -34.78 22.37 26.37
C THR A 128 -35.35 22.29 24.96
N GLU A 129 -36.07 23.33 24.55
CA GLU A 129 -36.55 23.46 23.18
C GLU A 129 -35.38 23.84 22.26
N THR A 130 -34.87 22.89 21.48
CA THR A 130 -33.84 23.15 20.46
C THR A 130 -34.47 23.81 19.24
N GLN A 131 -34.23 25.11 19.07
CA GLN A 131 -34.68 25.89 17.91
C GLN A 131 -33.61 25.83 16.80
N GLU A 132 -33.87 25.08 15.72
CA GLU A 132 -33.09 25.14 14.48
C GLU A 132 -33.43 26.45 13.76
N LYS A 133 -32.52 27.42 13.81
CA LYS A 133 -32.67 28.68 13.07
C LYS A 133 -32.20 28.46 11.64
N ASN A 134 -33.15 28.35 10.71
CA ASN A 134 -32.95 28.59 9.27
C ASN A 134 -33.41 30.02 8.94
N PRO A 135 -32.68 31.07 9.35
CA PRO A 135 -33.06 32.44 9.02
C PRO A 135 -33.00 32.61 7.50
N LEU A 136 -34.04 33.23 6.94
CA LEU A 136 -34.03 33.64 5.55
C LEU A 136 -32.88 34.64 5.33
N PRO A 137 -32.23 34.61 4.15
CA PRO A 137 -31.22 35.59 3.81
C PRO A 137 -31.80 37.01 3.96
N ASP A 138 -31.01 37.89 4.57
CA ASP A 138 -31.42 39.27 4.78
C ASP A 138 -31.37 40.08 3.47
N LYS A 139 -31.92 41.30 3.52
CA LYS A 139 -31.98 42.19 2.37
C LYS A 139 -30.59 42.51 1.81
N ASP A 140 -29.58 42.57 2.67
CA ASP A 140 -28.22 42.90 2.27
C ASP A 140 -27.56 41.73 1.53
N ALA A 141 -27.75 40.50 1.99
CA ALA A 141 -27.30 39.29 1.29
C ALA A 141 -27.92 39.17 -0.11
N VAL A 142 -29.23 39.42 -0.22
CA VAL A 142 -29.92 39.41 -1.53
C VAL A 142 -29.39 40.53 -2.44
N GLN A 143 -29.11 41.71 -1.89
CA GLN A 143 -28.58 42.82 -2.66
C GLN A 143 -27.14 42.57 -3.12
N GLN A 144 -26.30 41.99 -2.27
CA GLN A 144 -24.95 41.57 -2.61
C GLN A 144 -24.96 40.53 -3.74
N GLU A 145 -25.81 39.50 -3.63
CA GLU A 145 -25.99 38.49 -4.68
C GLU A 145 -26.41 39.13 -6.01
N LYS A 146 -27.36 40.06 -5.97
CA LYS A 146 -27.79 40.80 -7.17
C LYS A 146 -26.65 41.61 -7.79
N THR A 147 -25.81 42.27 -6.99
CA THR A 147 -24.64 43.01 -7.50
C THR A 147 -23.61 42.08 -8.12
N HIS A 148 -23.39 40.91 -7.53
CA HIS A 148 -22.46 39.91 -8.04
C HIS A 148 -22.92 39.35 -9.40
N GLN A 149 -24.21 39.00 -9.50
CA GLN A 149 -24.80 38.52 -10.74
C GLN A 149 -24.78 39.56 -11.86
N ASN A 150 -25.05 40.83 -11.53
CA ASN A 150 -24.94 41.91 -12.50
C ASN A 150 -23.50 42.08 -13.02
N LEU A 151 -22.49 42.00 -12.15
CA LEU A 151 -21.09 42.05 -12.55
C LEU A 151 -20.72 40.89 -13.48
N LEU A 152 -21.09 39.67 -13.10
CA LEU A 152 -20.85 38.46 -13.90
C LEU A 152 -21.48 38.59 -15.29
N SER A 153 -22.76 38.96 -15.35
CA SER A 153 -23.46 39.12 -16.63
C SER A 153 -22.84 40.20 -17.51
N GLY A 154 -22.38 41.30 -16.91
CA GLY A 154 -21.71 42.38 -17.62
C GLY A 154 -20.35 41.99 -18.20
N VAL A 155 -19.61 41.11 -17.52
CA VAL A 155 -18.34 40.55 -18.04
C VAL A 155 -18.61 39.48 -19.10
N GLU A 156 -19.60 38.60 -18.89
CA GLU A 156 -19.96 37.54 -19.83
C GLU A 156 -20.40 38.11 -21.19
N HIS A 157 -21.23 39.16 -21.17
CA HIS A 157 -21.76 39.81 -22.37
C HIS A 157 -20.96 41.05 -22.78
N PHE A 158 -19.72 41.18 -22.30
CA PHE A 158 -18.89 42.32 -22.61
C PHE A 158 -18.50 42.35 -24.10
N ASP A 159 -18.94 43.39 -24.80
CA ASP A 159 -18.63 43.57 -26.22
C ASP A 159 -17.16 43.99 -26.41
N LYS A 160 -16.33 43.02 -26.80
CA LYS A 160 -14.90 43.21 -27.08
C LYS A 160 -14.63 44.20 -28.21
N THR A 161 -15.60 44.46 -29.10
CA THR A 161 -15.44 45.45 -30.18
C THR A 161 -15.40 46.89 -29.65
N THR A 162 -15.87 47.12 -28.43
CA THR A 162 -15.78 48.42 -27.74
C THR A 162 -14.38 48.68 -27.13
N MET A 163 -13.51 47.66 -27.08
CA MET A 163 -12.15 47.83 -26.58
C MET A 163 -11.28 48.56 -27.60
N LYS A 164 -10.54 49.56 -27.15
CA LYS A 164 -9.53 50.23 -27.98
C LYS A 164 -8.38 49.27 -28.28
N HIS A 165 -8.01 49.15 -29.54
CA HIS A 165 -6.80 48.40 -29.92
C HIS A 165 -5.55 49.07 -29.36
N ALA A 166 -4.70 48.28 -28.70
CA ALA A 166 -3.37 48.71 -28.31
C ALA A 166 -2.45 48.63 -29.54
N GLN A 167 -2.08 49.78 -30.09
CA GLN A 167 -1.09 49.85 -31.16
C GLN A 167 0.31 49.88 -30.54
N THR A 168 1.00 48.74 -30.54
CA THR A 168 2.40 48.64 -30.12
C THR A 168 3.31 48.98 -31.30
N SER A 169 4.03 50.10 -31.22
CA SER A 169 5.09 50.44 -32.19
C SER A 169 6.44 49.96 -31.68
N GLU A 170 7.03 48.96 -32.34
CA GLU A 170 8.44 48.59 -32.16
C GLU A 170 9.30 49.60 -32.93
N LYS A 171 10.16 50.35 -32.23
CA LYS A 171 11.09 51.29 -32.88
C LYS A 171 12.29 50.52 -33.44
N ILE A 172 12.15 49.97 -34.64
CA ILE A 172 13.31 49.56 -35.45
C ILE A 172 13.87 50.84 -36.08
N ILE A 173 14.79 51.51 -35.39
CA ILE A 173 15.48 52.68 -35.94
C ILE A 173 16.62 52.14 -36.81
N LEU A 174 16.48 52.26 -38.13
CA LEU A 174 17.61 52.05 -39.04
C LEU A 174 18.68 53.10 -38.72
N PRO A 175 19.98 52.73 -38.64
CA PRO A 175 21.04 53.69 -38.41
C PRO A 175 20.96 54.79 -39.49
N ASN A 176 21.04 56.04 -39.06
CA ASN A 176 20.98 57.18 -39.97
C ASN A 176 22.25 57.24 -40.84
N THR A 177 22.17 57.98 -41.95
CA THR A 177 23.29 58.11 -42.91
C THR A 177 24.56 58.63 -42.24
N GLU A 178 24.44 59.53 -41.26
CA GLU A 178 25.57 60.07 -40.49
C GLU A 178 26.32 58.99 -39.72
N VAL A 179 25.61 58.09 -39.01
CA VAL A 179 26.24 56.98 -38.27
C VAL A 179 26.95 56.03 -39.22
N ILE A 180 26.36 55.75 -40.39
CA ILE A 180 26.96 54.90 -41.42
C ILE A 180 28.24 55.54 -41.99
N GLU A 181 28.22 56.84 -42.28
CA GLU A 181 29.38 57.57 -42.77
C GLU A 181 30.50 57.64 -41.73
N GLN A 182 30.15 57.86 -40.47
CA GLN A 182 31.10 57.87 -39.36
C GLN A 182 31.76 56.51 -39.15
N GLU A 183 30.98 55.43 -39.17
CA GLU A 183 31.50 54.06 -39.04
C GLU A 183 32.41 53.70 -40.23
N LYS A 184 32.02 54.09 -41.45
CA LYS A 184 32.85 53.89 -42.65
C LYS A 184 34.16 54.68 -42.58
N ALA A 185 34.12 55.93 -42.11
CA ALA A 185 35.31 56.74 -41.92
C ALA A 185 36.26 56.14 -40.87
N GLN A 186 35.71 55.67 -39.75
CA GLN A 186 36.48 54.98 -38.71
C GLN A 186 37.10 53.69 -39.24
N SER A 187 36.34 52.86 -39.96
CA SER A 187 36.84 51.63 -40.58
C SER A 187 37.99 51.92 -41.55
N ASN A 188 37.86 52.96 -42.37
CA ASN A 188 38.92 53.35 -43.31
C ASN A 188 40.19 53.79 -42.56
N LEU A 189 40.06 54.57 -41.48
CA LEU A 189 41.20 54.98 -40.66
C LEU A 189 41.92 53.78 -40.06
N LEU A 190 41.18 52.84 -39.47
CA LEU A 190 41.75 51.62 -38.90
C LEU A 190 42.49 50.80 -39.97
N SER A 191 41.88 50.62 -41.14
CA SER A 191 42.52 49.90 -42.24
C SER A 191 43.80 50.58 -42.73
N GLY A 192 43.84 51.92 -42.73
CA GLY A 192 45.03 52.69 -43.10
C GLY A 192 46.17 52.53 -42.10
N ILE A 193 45.84 52.42 -40.79
CA ILE A 193 46.83 52.14 -39.73
C ILE A 193 47.32 50.70 -39.82
N GLU A 194 46.40 49.73 -39.99
CA GLU A 194 46.74 48.30 -40.06
C GLU A 194 47.65 47.99 -41.26
N ASN A 195 47.40 48.64 -42.41
CA ASN A 195 48.20 48.46 -43.61
C ASN A 195 49.33 49.50 -43.75
N PHE A 196 49.64 50.25 -42.69
CA PHE A 196 50.68 51.27 -42.76
C PHE A 196 52.08 50.63 -42.84
N ASP A 197 52.76 50.87 -43.95
CA ASP A 197 54.13 50.42 -44.17
C ASP A 197 55.13 51.32 -43.44
N SER A 198 55.62 50.86 -42.29
CA SER A 198 56.59 51.57 -41.46
C SER A 198 57.93 51.80 -42.16
N THR A 199 58.25 51.08 -43.25
CA THR A 199 59.50 51.30 -44.00
C THR A 199 59.47 52.61 -44.80
N LYS A 200 58.29 53.19 -45.02
CA LYS A 200 58.12 54.50 -45.67
C LYS A 200 58.35 55.68 -44.73
N LEU A 201 58.53 55.43 -43.42
CA LEU A 201 58.89 56.49 -42.47
C LEU A 201 60.33 56.94 -42.75
N LYS A 202 60.52 58.23 -42.99
CA LYS A 202 61.85 58.82 -43.15
C LYS A 202 62.58 58.78 -41.80
N HIS A 203 63.87 58.44 -41.83
CA HIS A 203 64.71 58.53 -40.63
C HIS A 203 64.76 59.98 -40.12
N ALA A 204 64.46 60.17 -38.84
CA ALA A 204 64.56 61.45 -38.15
C ALA A 204 65.49 61.28 -36.95
N GLU A 205 66.58 62.06 -36.92
CA GLU A 205 67.49 62.10 -35.79
C GLU A 205 66.88 62.95 -34.67
N THR A 206 66.52 62.34 -33.55
CA THR A 206 65.97 63.03 -32.38
C THR A 206 67.10 63.56 -31.50
N GLN A 207 67.19 64.88 -31.34
CA GLN A 207 68.10 65.52 -30.39
C GLN A 207 67.40 65.66 -29.02
N GLU A 208 67.55 64.65 -28.17
CA GLU A 208 67.13 64.73 -26.76
C GLU A 208 68.14 65.59 -25.99
N LYS A 209 67.77 66.84 -25.70
CA LYS A 209 68.54 67.67 -24.77
C LYS A 209 68.08 67.33 -23.36
N ASN A 210 68.93 66.62 -22.61
CA ASN A 210 68.84 66.51 -21.15
C ASN A 210 69.81 67.51 -20.51
N PRO A 211 69.50 68.81 -20.47
CA PRO A 211 70.31 69.75 -19.72
C PRO A 211 70.23 69.41 -18.23
N LEU A 212 71.39 69.30 -17.58
CA LEU A 212 71.46 69.10 -16.14
C LEU A 212 70.84 70.33 -15.44
N PRO A 213 70.08 70.14 -14.33
CA PRO A 213 69.46 71.25 -13.61
C PRO A 213 70.49 72.31 -13.21
N THR A 214 70.20 73.58 -13.47
CA THR A 214 71.06 74.68 -13.03
C THR A 214 70.97 74.86 -11.51
N LYS A 215 72.03 75.43 -10.94
CA LYS A 215 72.17 75.60 -9.50
C LYS A 215 71.02 76.39 -8.88
N GLU A 216 70.46 77.38 -9.59
CA GLU A 216 69.28 78.11 -9.11
C GLU A 216 68.07 77.19 -8.88
N VAL A 217 67.83 76.25 -9.79
CA VAL A 217 66.72 75.29 -9.67
C VAL A 217 66.93 74.37 -8.47
N ILE A 218 68.17 73.91 -8.26
CA ILE A 218 68.52 73.06 -7.13
C ILE A 218 68.36 73.81 -5.79
N ASP A 219 68.76 75.07 -5.73
CA ASP A 219 68.68 75.87 -4.49
C ASP A 219 67.22 76.27 -4.18
N GLN A 220 66.40 76.48 -5.20
CA GLN A 220 64.95 76.72 -5.05
C GLN A 220 64.21 75.47 -4.54
N GLU A 221 64.64 74.27 -4.95
CA GLU A 221 64.06 73.01 -4.46
C GLU A 221 64.54 72.65 -3.04
N LYS A 222 65.77 73.05 -2.66
CA LYS A 222 66.27 72.88 -1.28
C LYS A 222 65.68 73.84 -0.26
N SER A 223 65.00 74.90 -0.71
CA SER A 223 64.36 75.91 0.16
C SER A 223 62.84 75.73 0.29
N ALA A 224 62.27 74.72 -0.37
CA ALA A 224 60.91 74.22 -0.17
C ALA A 224 60.89 73.07 0.84
#